data_AF-A0A7S2C1T7-F1
#
_entry.id   AF-A0A7S2C1T7-F1
#
_cell.length_a   1.000
_cell.length_b   1.000
_cell.length_c   1.000
_cell.angle_alpha   90.00
_cell.angle_beta   90.00
_cell.angle_gamma   90.00
#
_symmetry.space_group_name_H-M   'P 1'
#
loop_
_entity.id
_entity.type
_entity.pdbx_description
1 polymer ?
#
loop_
_entity_poly.entity_id
_entity_poly.type
_entity_poly.pdbx_seq_one_letter_code
_entity_poly.pdbx_strand_id
1 'polypeptide(L)'
;ALGSSIMESAFAQVLNGGIVRDVLMVLDPEVQPLQRVWCLFELLLTRKRQLPFVFGTAAGVIGDISCSSVDIALAIAHKIKTLHVEQCEASNPKDKADILAFITADLGGCDKMDAVIKTIMADAIRDVIEHARVTSNEVIHELQV
;
A
#
# COMPACT_ATOMS: atom_id res chain seq x y z
N ALA A 1 -0.14 -1.83 22.74
CA ALA A 1 -1.16 -1.18 21.90
C ALA A 1 -1.32 0.28 22.29
N LEU A 2 -1.66 1.13 21.32
CA LEU A 2 -2.10 2.51 21.56
C LEU A 2 -3.53 2.51 22.14
N GLY A 3 -3.75 1.76 23.23
CA GLY A 3 -5.06 1.37 23.78
C GLY A 3 -4.97 0.00 24.48
N SER A 4 -6.10 -0.53 24.96
CA SER A 4 -6.17 -1.89 25.54
C SER A 4 -6.24 -2.98 24.47
N SER A 5 -6.62 -2.64 23.23
CA SER A 5 -6.59 -3.52 22.07
C SER A 5 -6.13 -2.79 20.80
N ILE A 6 -5.79 -3.53 19.74
CA ILE A 6 -5.43 -2.94 18.44
C ILE A 6 -6.59 -2.15 17.81
N MET A 7 -7.84 -2.50 18.13
CA MET A 7 -9.05 -1.83 17.63
C MET A 7 -9.35 -0.52 18.37
N GLU A 8 -8.78 -0.32 19.55
CA GLU A 8 -8.85 0.95 20.27
C GLU A 8 -7.76 1.93 19.84
N SER A 9 -6.82 1.51 18.98
CA SER A 9 -5.82 2.42 18.42
C SER A 9 -6.47 3.58 17.66
N ALA A 10 -5.86 4.76 17.71
CA ALA A 10 -6.33 5.92 16.96
C ALA A 10 -6.50 5.61 15.45
N PHE A 11 -5.61 4.78 14.89
CA PHE A 11 -5.70 4.30 13.51
C PHE A 11 -7.01 3.57 13.24
N ALA A 12 -7.35 2.58 14.07
CA ALA A 12 -8.57 1.82 13.94
C ALA A 12 -9.81 2.70 14.13
N GLN A 13 -9.79 3.61 15.10
CA GLN A 13 -10.91 4.51 15.35
C GLN A 13 -11.17 5.44 14.15
N VAL A 14 -10.11 6.01 13.56
CA VAL A 14 -10.23 6.90 12.40
C VAL A 14 -10.74 6.13 11.17
N LEU A 15 -10.13 4.99 10.82
CA LEU A 15 -10.54 4.20 9.66
C LEU A 15 -11.96 3.60 9.82
N ASN A 16 -12.39 3.34 11.05
CA ASN A 16 -13.75 2.83 11.32
C ASN A 16 -14.79 3.93 11.57
N GLY A 17 -14.37 5.19 11.76
CA GLY A 17 -15.23 6.31 12.13
C GLY A 17 -16.12 6.85 11.01
N GLY A 18 -15.93 6.37 9.77
CA GLY A 18 -16.78 6.73 8.62
C GLY A 18 -16.52 8.11 8.02
N ILE A 19 -15.48 8.81 8.48
CA ILE A 19 -15.08 10.14 7.97
C ILE A 19 -13.99 10.08 6.90
N VAL A 20 -13.25 8.97 6.84
CA VAL A 20 -12.15 8.77 5.90
C VAL A 20 -12.74 8.48 4.52
N ARG A 21 -12.24 9.19 3.50
CA ARG A 21 -12.66 9.02 2.11
C ARG A 21 -11.67 8.16 1.33
N ASP A 22 -10.39 8.46 1.48
CA ASP A 22 -9.30 7.84 0.73
C ASP A 22 -8.11 7.62 1.67
N VAL A 23 -7.28 6.61 1.35
CA VAL A 23 -6.08 6.27 2.11
C VAL A 23 -4.86 6.27 1.20
N LEU A 24 -3.83 6.98 1.62
CA LEU A 24 -2.53 7.03 0.94
C LEU A 24 -1.48 6.43 1.86
N MET A 25 -0.75 5.42 1.38
CA MET A 25 0.46 4.95 2.05
C MET A 25 1.68 5.53 1.34
N VAL A 26 2.41 6.40 2.03
CA VAL A 26 3.65 6.99 1.51
C VAL A 26 4.79 6.00 1.70
N LEU A 27 5.38 5.53 0.60
CA LEU A 27 6.51 4.63 0.54
C LEU A 27 7.81 5.40 0.32
N ASP A 28 8.82 5.06 1.11
CA ASP A 28 10.21 5.38 0.83
C ASP A 28 10.84 4.33 -0.13
N PRO A 29 12.04 4.58 -0.68
CA PRO A 29 12.71 3.65 -1.60
C PRO A 29 12.98 2.25 -1.04
N GLU A 30 13.04 2.09 0.28
CA GLU A 30 13.23 0.82 0.99
C GLU A 30 11.92 0.21 1.48
N VAL A 31 10.77 0.80 1.13
CA VAL A 31 9.42 0.33 1.46
C VAL A 31 9.22 0.03 2.95
N GLN A 32 9.90 0.78 3.84
CA GLN A 32 9.85 0.55 5.29
C GLN A 32 8.42 0.57 5.87
N PRO A 33 7.47 1.40 5.40
CA PRO A 33 6.08 1.32 5.84
C PRO A 33 5.49 -0.09 5.71
N LEU A 34 5.74 -0.78 4.61
CA LEU A 34 5.24 -2.14 4.41
C LEU A 34 5.95 -3.19 5.27
N GLN A 35 7.10 -2.84 5.88
CA GLN A 35 7.79 -3.66 6.86
C GLN A 35 7.26 -3.46 8.29
N ARG A 36 6.34 -2.51 8.49
CA ARG A 36 5.72 -2.21 9.79
C ARG A 36 4.34 -2.86 9.86
N VAL A 37 4.15 -3.75 10.82
CA VAL A 37 2.90 -4.50 10.99
C VAL A 37 1.68 -3.60 11.26
N TRP A 38 1.89 -2.41 11.82
CA TRP A 38 0.84 -1.39 11.97
C TRP A 38 0.32 -0.85 10.63
N CYS A 39 1.19 -0.60 9.66
CA CYS A 39 0.78 -0.15 8.33
C CYS A 39 0.02 -1.26 7.59
N LEU A 40 0.36 -2.53 7.83
CA LEU A 40 -0.38 -3.67 7.31
C LEU A 40 -1.78 -3.77 7.93
N PHE A 41 -1.91 -3.52 9.24
CA PHE A 41 -3.20 -3.44 9.91
C PHE A 41 -4.07 -2.32 9.32
N GLU A 42 -3.51 -1.12 9.13
CA GLU A 42 -4.21 0.00 8.50
C GLU A 42 -4.67 -0.32 7.07
N LEU A 43 -3.82 -0.97 6.28
CA LEU A 43 -4.17 -1.43 4.93
C LEU A 43 -5.31 -2.46 4.95
N LEU A 44 -5.28 -3.40 5.89
CA LEU A 44 -6.35 -4.38 6.04
C LEU A 44 -7.68 -3.71 6.43
N LEU A 45 -7.68 -2.79 7.39
CA LEU A 45 -8.87 -2.03 7.76
C LEU A 45 -9.41 -1.20 6.60
N THR A 46 -8.53 -0.54 5.85
CA THR A 46 -8.87 0.21 4.63
C THR A 46 -9.61 -0.67 3.64
N ARG A 47 -9.08 -1.88 3.38
CA ARG A 47 -9.72 -2.87 2.50
C ARG A 47 -11.08 -3.33 3.03
N LYS A 48 -11.18 -3.64 4.33
CA LYS A 48 -12.46 -4.06 4.94
C LYS A 48 -13.55 -2.98 4.82
N ARG A 49 -13.14 -1.72 4.81
CA ARG A 49 -14.03 -0.56 4.61
C ARG A 49 -14.26 -0.22 3.15
N GLN A 50 -13.61 -0.92 2.22
CA GLN A 50 -13.69 -0.67 0.77
C GLN A 50 -13.32 0.79 0.43
N LEU A 51 -12.38 1.36 1.19
CA LEU A 51 -11.87 2.69 0.93
C LEU A 51 -10.87 2.63 -0.23
N PRO A 52 -10.90 3.60 -1.16
CA PRO A 52 -9.83 3.81 -2.12
C PRO A 52 -8.47 3.87 -1.43
N PHE A 53 -7.49 3.18 -2.02
CA PHE A 53 -6.15 3.08 -1.49
C PHE A 53 -5.12 3.25 -2.61
N VAL A 54 -4.10 4.06 -2.35
CA VAL A 54 -3.01 4.32 -3.29
C VAL A 54 -1.65 4.34 -2.60
N PHE A 55 -0.60 4.03 -3.37
CA PHE A 55 0.79 4.19 -2.93
C PHE A 55 1.31 5.57 -3.36
N GLY A 56 1.86 6.32 -2.42
CA GLY A 56 2.56 7.58 -2.66
C GLY A 56 4.05 7.40 -2.55
N THR A 57 4.81 8.24 -3.25
CA THR A 57 6.26 8.37 -3.11
C THR A 57 6.62 9.85 -3.08
N ALA A 58 7.90 10.17 -2.87
CA ALA A 58 8.39 11.54 -3.03
C ALA A 58 8.19 12.08 -4.46
N ALA A 59 7.98 11.21 -5.46
CA ALA A 59 7.74 11.59 -6.85
C ALA A 59 6.25 11.71 -7.22
N GLY A 60 5.32 11.46 -6.29
CA GLY A 60 3.88 11.49 -6.54
C GLY A 60 3.18 10.17 -6.25
N VAL A 61 1.93 10.03 -6.70
CA VAL A 61 1.11 8.83 -6.47
C VAL A 61 1.33 7.81 -7.59
N ILE A 62 1.78 6.60 -7.23
CA ILE A 62 2.02 5.52 -8.21
C ILE A 62 0.69 5.12 -8.84
N GLY A 63 0.64 5.14 -10.17
CA GLY A 63 -0.57 4.82 -10.95
C GLY A 63 -1.41 6.04 -11.31
N ASP A 64 -1.01 7.24 -10.87
CA ASP A 64 -1.64 8.50 -11.26
C ASP A 64 -0.72 9.28 -12.21
N ILE A 65 -1.30 10.26 -12.92
CA ILE A 65 -0.61 11.21 -13.82
C ILE A 65 0.52 11.93 -13.08
N SER A 66 0.38 12.12 -11.77
CA SER A 66 1.38 12.76 -10.92
C SER A 66 2.70 11.99 -10.78
N CYS A 67 2.71 10.66 -10.95
CA CYS A 67 3.92 9.83 -10.90
C CYS A 67 4.10 9.05 -12.20
N SER A 68 4.64 9.72 -13.22
CA SER A 68 4.96 9.12 -14.52
C SER A 68 6.26 8.30 -14.54
N SER A 69 7.00 8.23 -13.44
CA SER A 69 8.26 7.48 -13.38
C SER A 69 8.00 5.98 -13.26
N VAL A 70 8.03 5.30 -14.41
CA VAL A 70 8.00 3.84 -14.52
C VAL A 70 9.12 3.20 -13.69
N ASP A 71 10.32 3.78 -13.71
CA ASP A 71 11.49 3.24 -13.00
C ASP A 71 11.30 3.22 -11.48
N ILE A 72 10.72 4.29 -10.90
CA ILE A 72 10.42 4.33 -9.46
C ILE A 72 9.38 3.27 -9.11
N ALA A 73 8.31 3.15 -9.90
CA ALA A 73 7.27 2.15 -9.68
C ALA A 73 7.85 0.72 -9.73
N LEU A 74 8.71 0.42 -10.70
CA LEU A 74 9.36 -0.89 -10.83
C LEU A 74 10.35 -1.17 -9.69
N ALA A 75 11.14 -0.17 -9.28
CA ALA A 75 12.07 -0.32 -8.16
C ALA A 75 11.34 -0.69 -6.86
N ILE A 76 10.24 -0.01 -6.55
CA ILE A 76 9.38 -0.32 -5.40
C ILE A 76 8.73 -1.70 -5.56
N ALA A 77 8.23 -2.03 -6.75
CA ALA A 77 7.63 -3.34 -7.02
C ALA A 77 8.61 -4.49 -6.76
N HIS A 78 9.88 -4.33 -7.11
CA HIS A 78 10.92 -5.32 -6.85
C HIS A 78 11.13 -5.56 -5.35
N LYS A 79 11.03 -4.52 -4.51
CA LYS A 79 11.10 -4.65 -3.05
C LYS A 79 9.84 -5.31 -2.49
N ILE A 80 8.66 -4.92 -2.98
CA ILE A 80 7.38 -5.52 -2.57
C ILE A 80 7.31 -7.00 -2.94
N LYS A 81 7.92 -7.41 -4.06
CA LYS A 81 7.97 -8.82 -4.47
C LYS A 81 8.57 -9.72 -3.39
N THR A 82 9.58 -9.23 -2.67
CA THR A 82 10.27 -9.97 -1.59
C THR A 82 9.66 -9.74 -0.21
N LEU A 83 8.58 -8.96 -0.10
CA LEU A 83 7.90 -8.73 1.16
C LEU A 83 7.18 -10.01 1.62
N HIS A 84 7.32 -10.28 2.91
CA HIS A 84 6.60 -11.31 3.66
C HIS A 84 6.01 -10.69 4.93
N VAL A 85 4.68 -10.65 5.01
CA VAL A 85 3.91 -10.03 6.10
C VAL A 85 4.27 -10.61 7.47
N GLU A 86 4.55 -11.91 7.55
CA GLU A 86 4.95 -12.57 8.80
C GLU A 86 6.27 -12.02 9.40
N GLN A 87 7.15 -11.50 8.54
CA GLN A 87 8.46 -10.97 8.92
C GLN A 87 8.39 -9.51 9.37
N CYS A 88 7.26 -8.83 9.15
CA CYS A 88 7.08 -7.42 9.49
C CYS A 88 7.16 -7.18 11.00
N GLU A 89 7.60 -5.98 11.38
CA GLU A 89 7.99 -5.66 12.76
C GLU A 89 7.03 -4.69 13.45
N ALA A 90 7.00 -4.77 14.78
CA ALA A 90 6.53 -3.73 15.67
C ALA A 90 7.48 -3.61 16.85
N SER A 91 7.64 -2.39 17.36
CA SER A 91 8.40 -2.15 18.60
C SER A 91 7.79 -2.85 19.81
N ASN A 92 6.49 -3.16 19.76
CA ASN A 92 5.81 -3.95 20.78
C ASN A 92 5.50 -5.36 20.24
N PRO A 93 6.11 -6.42 20.79
CA PRO A 93 5.88 -7.80 20.35
C PRO A 93 4.42 -8.26 20.49
N LYS A 94 3.69 -7.77 21.50
CA LYS A 94 2.27 -8.07 21.66
C LYS A 94 1.45 -7.50 20.51
N ASP A 95 1.75 -6.27 20.10
CA ASP A 95 1.02 -5.64 18.99
C ASP A 95 1.29 -6.40 17.67
N LYS A 96 2.52 -6.85 17.44
CA LYS A 96 2.84 -7.74 16.31
C LYS A 96 2.00 -9.02 16.35
N ALA A 97 1.99 -9.72 17.48
CA ALA A 97 1.23 -10.96 17.62
C ALA A 97 -0.27 -10.74 17.41
N ASP A 98 -0.84 -9.73 18.05
CA ASP A 98 -2.27 -9.42 17.96
C ASP A 98 -2.67 -9.04 16.52
N ILE A 99 -1.86 -8.25 15.82
CA ILE A 99 -2.14 -7.85 14.43
C ILE A 99 -1.98 -9.03 13.46
N LEU A 100 -0.93 -9.85 13.59
CA LEU A 100 -0.76 -11.02 12.72
C LEU A 100 -1.89 -12.04 12.93
N ALA A 101 -2.34 -12.22 14.17
CA ALA A 101 -3.52 -13.02 14.48
C ALA A 101 -4.79 -12.43 13.85
N PHE A 102 -4.96 -11.11 13.89
CA PHE A 102 -6.08 -10.41 13.24
C PHE A 102 -6.06 -10.59 11.71
N ILE A 103 -4.90 -10.44 11.07
CA ILE A 103 -4.72 -10.68 9.62
C ILE A 103 -5.07 -12.13 9.28
N THR A 104 -4.59 -13.08 10.09
CA THR A 104 -4.85 -14.51 9.87
C THR A 104 -6.33 -14.84 10.02
N ALA A 105 -6.99 -14.29 11.03
CA ALA A 105 -8.42 -14.49 11.26
C ALA A 105 -9.29 -13.89 10.14
N ASP A 106 -8.90 -12.75 9.57
CA ASP A 106 -9.68 -12.06 8.54
C ASP A 106 -9.46 -12.60 7.12
N LEU A 107 -8.18 -12.79 6.73
CA LEU A 107 -7.81 -13.19 5.36
C LEU A 107 -7.51 -14.67 5.22
N GLY A 108 -7.40 -15.42 6.32
CA GLY A 108 -6.99 -16.82 6.32
C GLY A 108 -5.47 -17.04 6.24
N GLY A 109 -4.66 -15.99 6.44
CA GLY A 109 -3.20 -16.11 6.60
C GLY A 109 -2.40 -14.91 6.08
N CYS A 110 -1.15 -14.80 6.52
CA CYS A 110 -0.21 -13.75 6.11
C CYS A 110 0.05 -13.75 4.60
N ASP A 111 0.15 -14.92 3.97
CA ASP A 111 0.36 -15.04 2.51
C ASP A 111 -0.78 -14.41 1.69
N LYS A 112 -2.00 -14.39 2.23
CA LYS A 112 -3.13 -13.70 1.59
C LYS A 112 -2.96 -12.20 1.66
N MET A 113 -2.42 -11.68 2.77
CA MET A 113 -2.08 -10.27 2.88
C MET A 113 -0.91 -9.88 1.95
N ASP A 114 0.11 -10.73 1.82
CA ASP A 114 1.16 -10.57 0.80
C ASP A 114 0.55 -10.42 -0.60
N ALA A 115 -0.36 -11.32 -0.97
CA ALA A 115 -1.03 -11.31 -2.26
C ALA A 115 -1.85 -10.03 -2.47
N VAL A 116 -2.49 -9.50 -1.43
CA VAL A 116 -3.21 -8.22 -1.50
C VAL A 116 -2.26 -7.08 -1.85
N ILE A 117 -1.16 -6.93 -1.12
CA ILE A 117 -0.17 -5.85 -1.34
C ILE A 117 0.42 -5.95 -2.75
N LYS A 118 0.79 -7.17 -3.17
CA LYS A 118 1.36 -7.45 -4.49
C LYS A 118 0.35 -7.16 -5.60
N THR A 119 -0.93 -7.42 -5.39
CA THR A 119 -2.01 -7.10 -6.36
C THR A 119 -2.16 -5.60 -6.52
N ILE A 120 -2.24 -4.84 -5.41
CA ILE A 120 -2.35 -3.38 -5.45
C ILE A 120 -1.19 -2.76 -6.22
N MET A 121 0.05 -3.22 -5.96
CA MET A 121 1.22 -2.74 -6.68
C MET A 121 1.17 -3.12 -8.17
N ALA A 122 0.72 -4.33 -8.51
CA ALA A 122 0.58 -4.76 -9.89
C ALA A 122 -0.49 -3.97 -10.66
N ASP A 123 -1.59 -3.59 -10.01
CA ASP A 123 -2.59 -2.67 -10.57
C ASP A 123 -1.94 -1.29 -10.82
N ALA A 124 -1.26 -0.72 -9.82
CA ALA A 124 -0.61 0.58 -9.95
C ALA A 124 0.45 0.63 -11.07
N ILE A 125 1.24 -0.44 -11.26
CA ILE A 125 2.21 -0.53 -12.38
C ILE A 125 1.48 -0.53 -13.72
N ARG A 126 0.35 -1.24 -13.85
CA ARG A 126 -0.43 -1.26 -15.09
C ARG A 126 -0.91 0.15 -15.44
N ASP A 127 -1.39 0.90 -14.45
CA ASP A 127 -1.85 2.27 -14.64
C ASP A 127 -0.69 3.19 -15.06
N VAL A 128 0.48 3.09 -14.41
CA VAL A 128 1.69 3.85 -14.80
C VAL A 128 2.08 3.57 -16.26
N ILE A 129 2.10 2.30 -16.67
CA ILE A 129 2.45 1.90 -18.04
C ILE A 129 1.46 2.49 -19.04
N GLU A 130 0.16 2.42 -18.75
CA GLU A 130 -0.87 2.93 -19.65
C GLU A 130 -0.79 4.46 -19.78
N HIS A 131 -0.60 5.17 -18.67
CA HIS A 131 -0.39 6.62 -18.70
C HIS A 131 0.87 7.00 -19.48
N ALA A 132 2.00 6.35 -19.22
CA ALA A 132 3.24 6.61 -19.94
C ALA A 132 3.09 6.37 -21.45
N ARG A 133 2.34 5.33 -21.84
CA ARG A 133 2.04 5.01 -23.24
C ARG A 133 1.23 6.10 -23.92
N VAL A 134 0.16 6.57 -23.27
CA VAL A 134 -0.71 7.63 -23.80
C VAL A 134 0.09 8.92 -23.99
N THR A 135 0.76 9.40 -22.94
CA THR A 135 1.54 10.65 -22.98
C THR A 135 2.65 10.58 -24.02
N SER A 136 3.32 9.43 -24.16
CA SER A 136 4.38 9.25 -25.16
C SER A 136 3.84 9.36 -26.58
N ASN A 137 2.65 8.81 -26.86
CA ASN A 137 2.03 8.91 -28.18
C ASN A 137 1.62 10.35 -28.52
N GLU A 138 1.11 11.11 -27.54
CA GLU A 138 0.78 12.53 -27.71
C GLU A 138 2.02 13.34 -28.09
N VAL A 139 3.12 13.18 -27.34
CA VAL A 139 4.39 13.89 -27.62
C VAL A 139 4.97 13.48 -28.99
N ILE A 140 4.95 12.19 -29.32
CA ILE A 140 5.43 11.73 -30.64
C ILE A 140 4.62 12.37 -31.77
N HIS A 141 3.30 12.46 -31.61
CA HIS A 141 2.44 13.10 -32.60
C HIS A 141 2.77 14.58 -32.75
N GLU A 142 2.92 15.32 -31.65
CA GLU A 142 3.27 16.74 -31.66
C GLU A 142 4.63 17.03 -32.32
N LEU A 143 5.61 16.13 -32.18
CA LEU A 143 6.94 16.29 -32.77
C LEU A 143 6.99 15.98 -34.28
N GLN A 144 5.93 15.38 -34.85
CA GLN A 144 5.85 15.00 -36.27
C GLN A 144 4.99 15.97 -37.11
N VAL A 145 4.43 17.01 -36.48
CA VAL A 145 3.64 18.09 -37.10
C VAL A 145 4.52 19.33 -37.26
#